data_AF-A0A934WGT0-F1
#
_entry.id   AF-A0A934WGT0-F1
#
_cell.length_a   1.000
_cell.length_b   1.000
_cell.length_c   1.000
_cell.angle_alpha   90.00
_cell.angle_beta   90.00
_cell.angle_gamma   90.00
#
_symmetry.space_group_name_H-M   'P 1'
#
loop_
_entity.id
_entity.type
_entity.pdbx_description
1 polymer ?
#
loop_
_entity_poly.entity_id
_entity_poly.type
_entity_poly.pdbx_seq_one_letter_code
_entity_poly.pdbx_strand_id
1 'polypeptide(L)'
;MIIRYIEHELVSSGFKKEKINSGYVYSKVFENIELRCHIDENIKLYFFSIYKWDSNILKGSYSISSRELEEYPDFSLVLFKKTIQNMPRYVGK
;
A
#
# COMPACT_ATOMS: atom_id res chain seq x y z
N MET A 1 -8.25 -2.63 18.56
CA MET A 1 -7.14 -1.68 18.29
C MET A 1 -6.74 -1.85 16.83
N ILE A 2 -7.36 -1.07 15.93
CA ILE A 2 -7.32 -1.30 14.48
C ILE A 2 -5.91 -1.27 13.89
N ILE A 3 -5.00 -0.45 14.43
CA ILE A 3 -3.61 -0.37 13.97
C ILE A 3 -2.87 -1.68 14.19
N ARG A 4 -2.94 -2.27 15.39
CA ARG A 4 -2.27 -3.56 15.65
C ARG A 4 -2.78 -4.67 14.74
N TYR A 5 -4.06 -4.62 14.40
CA TYR A 5 -4.65 -5.52 13.41
C TYR A 5 -4.06 -5.27 12.02
N ILE A 6 -4.00 -4.02 11.55
CA ILE A 6 -3.39 -3.66 10.26
C ILE A 6 -1.91 -4.05 10.19
N GLU A 7 -1.14 -3.75 11.24
CA GLU A 7 0.27 -4.14 11.32
C GLU A 7 0.43 -5.65 11.25
N HIS A 8 -0.41 -6.40 11.98
CA HIS A 8 -0.43 -7.85 11.96
C HIS A 8 -0.76 -8.37 10.55
N GLU A 9 -1.79 -7.84 9.90
CA GLU A 9 -2.20 -8.25 8.55
C GLU A 9 -1.14 -7.92 7.50
N LEU A 10 -0.47 -6.76 7.60
CA LEU A 10 0.61 -6.40 6.68
C LEU A 10 1.79 -7.37 6.83
N VAL A 11 2.18 -7.69 8.07
CA VAL A 11 3.28 -8.62 8.35
C VAL A 11 2.91 -10.05 7.93
N SER A 12 1.70 -10.54 8.26
CA SER A 12 1.23 -11.87 7.87
C SER A 12 1.11 -12.03 6.35
N SER A 13 0.76 -10.94 5.65
CA SER A 13 0.72 -10.85 4.20
C SER A 13 2.12 -10.71 3.56
N GLY A 14 3.20 -10.71 4.33
CA GLY A 14 4.57 -10.67 3.84
C GLY A 14 5.09 -9.28 3.45
N PHE A 15 4.50 -8.21 3.97
CA PHE A 15 5.10 -6.88 3.87
C PHE A 15 6.31 -6.75 4.81
N LYS A 16 7.37 -6.12 4.33
CA LYS A 16 8.54 -5.76 5.11
C LYS A 16 8.27 -4.47 5.88
N LYS A 17 8.48 -4.49 7.20
CA LYS A 17 8.35 -3.33 8.08
C LYS A 17 9.68 -2.59 8.19
N GLU A 18 9.67 -1.28 7.96
CA GLU A 18 10.79 -0.37 8.11
C GLU A 18 10.38 0.79 9.02
N LYS A 19 11.21 1.13 10.01
CA LYS A 19 10.98 2.28 10.89
C LYS A 19 11.51 3.55 10.22
N ILE A 20 10.70 4.61 10.20
CA ILE A 20 11.09 5.94 9.73
C ILE A 20 10.86 6.98 10.83
N ASN A 21 11.36 8.20 10.62
CA ASN A 21 11.30 9.26 11.65
C ASN A 21 9.87 9.63 12.10
N SER A 22 8.86 9.42 11.26
CA SER A 22 7.46 9.76 11.52
C SER A 22 6.56 8.55 11.73
N GLY A 23 7.11 7.33 11.85
CA GLY A 23 6.32 6.11 12.03
C GLY A 23 6.91 4.87 11.34
N TYR A 24 6.09 4.13 10.61
CA TYR A 24 6.49 2.89 9.96
C TYR A 24 6.07 2.83 8.49
N VAL A 25 6.96 2.30 7.65
CA VAL A 25 6.65 1.96 6.26
C VAL A 25 6.59 0.45 6.13
N TYR A 26 5.53 -0.06 5.50
CA TYR A 26 5.37 -1.46 5.15
C TYR A 26 5.43 -1.56 3.64
N SER A 27 6.33 -2.39 3.11
CA SER A 27 6.49 -2.55 1.67
C SER A 27 6.39 -3.99 1.21
N LYS A 28 5.76 -4.22 0.05
CA LYS A 28 5.73 -5.53 -0.61
C LYS A 28 5.92 -5.33 -2.11
N VAL A 29 6.83 -6.11 -2.69
CA VAL A 29 7.10 -6.10 -4.12
C VAL A 29 6.47 -7.34 -4.74
N PHE A 30 5.72 -7.14 -5.82
CA PHE A 30 5.15 -8.18 -6.65
C PHE A 30 5.48 -7.85 -8.11
N GLU A 31 6.38 -8.63 -8.72
CA GLU A 31 6.89 -8.38 -10.07
C GLU A 31 7.39 -6.93 -10.25
N ASN A 32 6.68 -6.15 -11.06
CA ASN A 32 6.98 -4.77 -11.43
C ASN A 32 6.26 -3.74 -10.54
N ILE A 33 5.57 -4.19 -9.49
CA ILE A 33 4.74 -3.37 -8.59
C ILE A 33 5.33 -3.39 -7.19
N GLU A 34 5.52 -2.22 -6.61
CA GLU A 34 5.91 -2.03 -5.22
C GLU A 34 4.78 -1.32 -4.47
N LEU A 35 4.17 -2.02 -3.52
CA LEU A 35 3.15 -1.49 -2.63
C LEU A 35 3.83 -0.96 -1.37
N ARG A 36 3.46 0.23 -0.92
CA ARG A 36 3.91 0.84 0.33
C ARG A 36 2.73 1.34 1.15
N CYS A 37 2.76 1.09 2.45
CA CYS A 37 1.86 1.65 3.45
C CYS A 37 2.70 2.44 4.46
N HIS A 38 2.40 3.71 4.64
CA HIS A 38 2.98 4.53 5.69
C HIS A 38 1.95 4.70 6.82
N ILE A 39 2.36 4.35 8.03
CA ILE A 39 1.62 4.53 9.26
C ILE A 39 2.34 5.60 10.08
N ASP A 40 1.77 6.80 10.16
CA ASP A 40 2.31 7.91 10.95
C ASP A 40 1.98 7.75 12.44
N GLU A 41 2.82 8.32 13.31
CA GLU A 41 2.60 8.43 14.76
C GLU A 41 1.29 9.16 15.13
N ASN A 42 0.80 10.05 14.26
CA ASN A 42 -0.49 10.74 14.41
C ASN A 42 -1.69 9.97 13.81
N ILE A 43 -1.53 8.67 13.54
CA ILE A 43 -2.61 7.78 13.07
C ILE A 43 -3.12 8.19 11.67
N LYS A 44 -2.20 8.52 10.76
CA LYS A 44 -2.53 8.70 9.35
C LYS A 44 -1.95 7.55 8.54
N LEU A 45 -2.82 6.89 7.77
CA LEU A 45 -2.47 5.78 6.89
C LEU A 45 -2.39 6.28 5.46
N TYR A 46 -1.23 6.13 4.82
CA TYR A 46 -1.02 6.51 3.44
C TYR A 46 -0.56 5.33 2.62
N PHE A 47 -1.26 5.05 1.52
CA PHE A 47 -0.91 3.96 0.62
C PHE A 47 -0.37 4.49 -0.69
N PHE A 48 0.73 3.91 -1.12
CA PHE A 48 1.41 4.24 -2.36
C PHE A 48 1.64 2.97 -3.15
N SER A 49 1.43 3.04 -4.45
CA SER A 49 1.77 1.98 -5.40
C SER A 49 2.75 2.55 -6.42
N ILE A 50 3.92 1.93 -6.53
CA ILE A 50 4.97 2.30 -7.45
C ILE A 50 5.05 1.22 -8.51
N TYR A 51 4.95 1.62 -9.78
CA TYR A 51 5.05 0.73 -10.92
C TYR A 51 6.34 1.01 -11.67
N LYS A 52 7.09 -0.03 -11.99
CA LYS A 52 8.34 0.05 -12.75
C LYS A 52 8.15 -0.68 -14.07
N TRP A 53 8.20 0.01 -15.20
CA TRP A 53 8.11 -0.60 -16.53
C TRP A 53 9.10 0.07 -17.49
N ASP A 54 10.03 -0.68 -18.06
CA ASP A 54 10.96 -0.23 -19.11
C ASP A 54 11.61 1.12 -18.78
N SER A 55 12.19 1.21 -17.59
CA SER A 55 12.82 2.41 -17.02
C SER A 55 11.88 3.56 -16.64
N ASN A 56 10.58 3.47 -16.93
CA ASN A 56 9.57 4.40 -16.43
C ASN A 56 9.12 4.03 -15.02
N ILE A 57 9.02 5.04 -14.15
CA ILE A 57 8.45 4.91 -12.81
C ILE A 57 7.13 5.67 -12.79
N LEU A 58 6.02 4.94 -12.71
CA LEU A 58 4.70 5.53 -12.51
C LEU A 58 4.32 5.41 -11.04
N LYS A 59 3.82 6.51 -10.47
CA LYS A 59 3.41 6.59 -9.07
C LYS A 59 1.91 6.78 -9.01
N GLY A 60 1.22 5.81 -8.41
CA GLY A 60 -0.17 5.96 -7.97
C GLY A 60 -0.22 6.15 -6.46
N SER A 61 -0.95 7.13 -5.98
CA SER A 61 -1.25 7.28 -4.55
C SER A 61 -2.75 7.11 -4.32
N TYR A 62 -3.10 6.37 -3.27
CA TYR A 62 -4.47 6.24 -2.80
C TYR A 62 -4.48 6.35 -1.29
N SER A 63 -5.37 7.19 -0.76
CA SER A 63 -5.63 7.24 0.68
C SER A 63 -6.83 6.35 0.99
N ILE A 64 -6.70 5.46 1.96
CA ILE A 64 -7.82 4.68 2.50
C ILE A 64 -8.12 5.23 3.88
N SER A 65 -9.38 5.58 4.13
CA SER A 65 -9.82 6.05 5.43
C SER A 65 -9.88 4.91 6.45
N SER A 66 -9.80 5.23 7.75
CA SER A 66 -9.99 4.26 8.83
C SER A 66 -11.35 3.52 8.75
N ARG A 67 -12.38 4.17 8.19
CA ARG A 67 -13.70 3.58 7.98
C ARG A 67 -13.70 2.51 6.90
N GLU A 68 -13.06 2.76 5.76
CA GLU A 68 -12.91 1.75 4.70
C GLU A 68 -12.08 0.55 5.15
N LEU A 69 -11.14 0.73 6.09
CA LEU A 69 -10.37 -0.35 6.68
C LEU A 69 -11.20 -1.33 7.52
N GLU A 70 -12.27 -0.84 8.16
CA GLU A 70 -13.16 -1.68 8.97
C GLU A 70 -14.13 -2.51 8.11
N GLU A 71 -14.46 -2.03 6.90
CA GLU A 71 -15.40 -2.68 5.99
C GLU A 71 -14.78 -3.84 5.18
N TYR A 72 -13.44 -3.93 5.12
CA TYR A 72 -12.72 -4.92 4.32
C TYR A 72 -11.65 -5.67 5.13
N PRO A 73 -11.93 -6.93 5.59
CA PRO A 73 -10.99 -7.71 6.37
C PRO A 73 -9.74 -8.14 5.59
N ASP A 74 -9.87 -8.32 4.26
CA ASP A 74 -8.74 -8.68 3.39
C ASP A 74 -8.14 -7.44 2.72
N PHE A 75 -7.55 -6.61 3.57
CA PHE A 75 -7.13 -5.26 3.24
C PHE A 75 -6.08 -5.18 2.12
N SER A 76 -5.15 -6.14 2.09
CA SER A 76 -4.09 -6.22 1.09
C SER A 76 -4.64 -6.49 -0.32
N LEU A 77 -5.71 -7.28 -0.41
CA LEU A 77 -6.41 -7.63 -1.65
C LEU A 77 -7.24 -6.48 -2.20
N VAL A 78 -7.84 -5.66 -1.34
CA VAL A 78 -8.57 -4.44 -1.74
C VAL A 78 -7.62 -3.38 -2.28
N LEU A 79 -6.48 -3.18 -1.61
CA LEU A 79 -5.41 -2.33 -2.13
C LEU A 79 -4.99 -2.80 -3.52
N PHE A 80 -4.63 -4.07 -3.67
CA PHE A 80 -4.20 -4.63 -4.95
C PHE A 80 -5.27 -4.47 -6.05
N LYS A 81 -6.54 -4.77 -5.75
CA LYS A 81 -7.65 -4.62 -6.71
C LYS A 81 -7.86 -3.17 -7.14
N LYS A 82 -7.93 -2.23 -6.19
CA LYS A 82 -8.07 -0.79 -6.51
C LYS A 82 -6.83 -0.26 -7.26
N THR A 83 -5.65 -0.74 -6.92
CA THR A 83 -4.37 -0.41 -7.57
C THR A 83 -4.36 -0.88 -9.03
N ILE A 84 -4.70 -2.14 -9.33
CA ILE A 84 -4.83 -2.64 -10.71
C ILE A 84 -5.91 -1.89 -11.50
N GLN A 85 -7.08 -1.63 -10.89
CA GLN A 85 -8.19 -0.98 -11.58
C GLN A 85 -7.87 0.46 -12.01
N ASN A 86 -7.05 1.17 -11.24
CA ASN A 86 -6.63 2.53 -11.55
C ASN A 86 -5.27 2.60 -12.26
N MET A 87 -4.70 1.45 -12.64
CA MET A 87 -3.47 1.41 -13.41
C MET A 87 -3.72 1.96 -14.81
N PRO A 88 -2.91 2.90 -15.32
CA PRO A 88 -3.03 3.35 -16.70
C PRO A 88 -2.80 2.15 -17.62
N ARG A 89 -3.85 1.74 -18.34
CA ARG A 89 -3.81 0.61 -19.29
C ARG A 89 -2.86 0.83 -20.46
N TYR A 90 -2.46 2.08 -20.67
CA TYR A 90 -1.54 2.49 -21.72
C TYR A 90 -0.48 3.39 -21.10
N VAL A 91 0.71 2.82 -20.88
CA VAL A 91 1.96 3.56 -20.72
C VAL A 91 2.58 3.53 -22.12
N GLY A 92 3.02 4.69 -22.63
CA GLY A 92 3.23 4.97 -24.05
C GLY A 92 3.90 3.85 -24.88
N LYS A 93 3.47 3.74 -26.15
CA LYS A 93 4.27 3.10 -27.19
C LYS A 93 5.60 3.81 -27.37
#